data_AF-A0ABD5RNN4-F1
#
_entry.id   AF-A0ABD5RNN4-F1
#
_cell.length_a   1.000
_cell.length_b   1.000
_cell.length_c   1.000
_cell.angle_alpha   90.00
_cell.angle_beta   90.00
_cell.angle_gamma   90.00
#
_symmetry.space_group_name_H-M   'P 1'
#
loop_
_entity.id
_entity.type
_entity.pdbx_description
1 polymer ?
#
loop_
_entity_poly.entity_id
_entity_poly.type
_entity_poly.pdbx_seq_one_letter_code
_entity_poly.pdbx_strand_id
1 'polypeptide(L)'
;MDDDDETATTATVPEELRTSVDELDERAVRTLVEYCRRRLDELHDPVSTHLEPQPGEEFVEVTEREAYTEVVKREPCAEGCSDCPHGPFLYHVTEERHPDGTTHLHWASLGPVEQ
;
A
#
# COMPACT_ATOMS: atom_id res chain seq x y z
N MET A 1 -30.46 -4.01 -15.36
CA MET A 1 -30.96 -4.08 -13.97
C MET A 1 -29.69 -4.13 -13.17
N ASP A 2 -29.11 -2.96 -12.94
CA ASP A 2 -27.72 -2.81 -12.45
C ASP A 2 -27.69 -1.61 -11.48
N ASP A 3 -28.72 -1.51 -10.63
CA ASP A 3 -28.94 -0.39 -9.68
C ASP A 3 -28.66 -0.83 -8.23
N ASP A 4 -28.43 -2.13 -7.99
CA ASP A 4 -28.37 -2.71 -6.65
C ASP A 4 -27.00 -2.52 -5.97
N ASP A 5 -25.93 -2.30 -6.74
CA ASP A 5 -24.54 -2.22 -6.22
C ASP A 5 -24.19 -0.84 -5.63
N GLU A 6 -24.83 0.24 -6.13
CA GLU A 6 -24.57 1.62 -5.66
C GLU A 6 -25.11 1.86 -4.23
N THR A 7 -26.22 1.22 -3.88
CA THR A 7 -26.87 1.38 -2.58
C THR A 7 -26.16 0.64 -1.44
N ALA A 8 -25.48 -0.47 -1.74
CA ALA A 8 -24.74 -1.25 -0.74
C ALA A 8 -23.52 -0.49 -0.18
N THR A 9 -22.90 0.37 -0.99
CA THR A 9 -21.65 1.06 -0.63
C THR A 9 -21.87 2.19 0.39
N THR A 10 -23.03 2.86 0.35
CA THR A 10 -23.36 3.94 1.29
C THR A 10 -23.96 3.46 2.61
N ALA A 11 -24.34 2.18 2.71
CA ALA A 11 -24.92 1.59 3.92
C ALA A 11 -23.96 1.61 5.12
N THR A 12 -22.65 1.62 4.86
CA THR A 12 -21.61 1.72 5.90
C THR A 12 -21.47 3.15 6.45
N VAL A 13 -22.05 4.15 5.76
CA VAL A 13 -22.02 5.55 6.18
C VAL A 13 -23.28 5.86 7.02
N PRO A 14 -23.13 6.37 8.26
CA PRO A 14 -24.27 6.72 9.12
C PRO A 14 -25.27 7.64 8.43
N GLU A 15 -26.57 7.40 8.65
CA GLU A 15 -27.67 8.18 8.03
C GLU A 15 -27.52 9.68 8.26
N GLU A 16 -27.17 10.09 9.48
CA GLU A 16 -26.95 11.50 9.84
C GLU A 16 -25.87 12.17 8.98
N LEU A 17 -24.80 11.43 8.66
CA LEU A 17 -23.71 11.94 7.82
C LEU A 17 -24.13 12.01 6.36
N ARG A 18 -24.93 11.05 5.87
CA ARG A 18 -25.49 11.08 4.53
C ARG A 18 -26.40 12.29 4.33
N THR A 19 -27.35 12.52 5.24
CA THR A 19 -28.21 13.71 5.21
C THR A 19 -27.40 15.00 5.21
N SER A 20 -26.36 15.08 6.05
CA SER A 20 -25.49 16.26 6.09
C SER A 20 -24.75 16.50 4.76
N VAL A 21 -24.35 15.44 4.04
CA VAL A 21 -23.69 15.54 2.73
C VAL A 21 -24.68 15.91 1.63
N ASP A 22 -25.91 15.40 1.68
CA ASP A 22 -26.97 15.71 0.70
C ASP A 22 -27.37 17.20 0.71
N GLU A 23 -27.17 17.90 1.84
CA GLU A 23 -27.42 19.33 1.98
C GLU A 23 -26.26 20.23 1.47
N LEU A 24 -25.12 19.65 1.09
CA LEU A 24 -23.96 20.39 0.61
C LEU A 24 -24.11 20.83 -0.85
N ASP A 25 -23.57 22.00 -1.17
CA ASP A 25 -23.40 22.43 -2.56
C ASP A 25 -22.23 21.71 -3.25
N GLU A 26 -22.19 21.75 -4.59
CA GLU A 26 -21.18 21.08 -5.42
C GLU A 26 -19.74 21.41 -5.00
N ARG A 27 -19.45 22.66 -4.63
CA ARG A 27 -18.10 23.07 -4.24
C ARG A 27 -17.71 22.45 -2.89
N ALA A 28 -18.64 22.40 -1.95
CA ALA A 28 -18.44 21.75 -0.66
C ALA A 28 -18.24 20.24 -0.83
N VAL A 29 -19.03 19.57 -1.67
CA VAL A 29 -18.87 18.13 -1.97
C VAL A 29 -17.50 17.84 -2.57
N ARG A 30 -17.04 18.62 -3.55
CA ARG A 30 -15.69 18.44 -4.13
C ARG A 30 -14.59 18.59 -3.08
N THR A 31 -14.72 19.57 -2.19
CA THR A 31 -13.76 19.79 -1.11
C THR A 31 -13.77 18.63 -0.12
N LEU A 32 -14.94 18.08 0.19
CA LEU A 32 -15.09 16.90 1.04
C LEU A 32 -14.42 15.68 0.43
N VAL A 33 -14.56 15.46 -0.88
CA VAL A 33 -13.87 14.35 -1.57
C VAL A 33 -12.35 14.46 -1.42
N GLU A 34 -11.77 15.64 -1.63
CA GLU A 34 -10.33 15.84 -1.46
C GLU A 34 -9.89 15.64 0.00
N TYR A 35 -10.69 16.10 0.96
CA TYR A 35 -10.44 15.85 2.38
C TYR A 35 -10.46 14.36 2.71
N CYS A 36 -11.48 13.63 2.24
CA CYS A 36 -11.62 12.19 2.48
C CYS A 36 -10.47 11.41 1.84
N ARG A 37 -10.02 11.77 0.63
CA ARG A 37 -8.84 11.18 -0.01
C ARG A 37 -7.60 11.35 0.86
N ARG A 38 -7.27 12.58 1.25
CA ARG A 38 -6.14 12.86 2.16
C ARG A 38 -6.28 12.09 3.48
N ARG A 39 -7.50 11.99 4.01
CA ARG A 39 -7.74 11.26 5.26
C ARG A 39 -7.54 9.75 5.10
N LEU A 40 -7.89 9.19 3.94
CA LEU A 40 -7.61 7.80 3.60
C LEU A 40 -6.10 7.58 3.52
N ASP A 41 -5.35 8.46 2.84
CA ASP A 41 -3.88 8.41 2.83
C ASP A 41 -3.27 8.44 4.24
N GLU A 42 -3.80 9.28 5.14
CA GLU A 42 -3.33 9.36 6.55
C GLU A 42 -3.69 8.12 7.39
N LEU A 43 -4.79 7.45 7.06
CA LEU A 43 -5.27 6.26 7.76
C LEU A 43 -4.66 4.98 7.21
N HIS A 44 -4.10 5.03 6.01
CA HIS A 44 -3.44 3.90 5.38
C HIS A 44 -2.18 3.58 6.18
N ASP A 45 -2.10 2.35 6.68
CA ASP A 45 -0.90 1.87 7.34
C ASP A 45 0.27 1.93 6.34
N PRO A 46 1.46 2.38 6.77
CA PRO A 46 2.57 2.49 5.85
C PRO A 46 2.97 1.11 5.35
N VAL A 47 3.41 1.04 4.09
CA VAL A 47 3.76 -0.21 3.39
C VAL A 47 4.65 -1.13 4.23
N SER A 48 5.59 -0.54 4.98
CA SER A 48 6.51 -1.22 5.91
C SER A 48 5.82 -2.15 6.90
N THR A 49 4.62 -1.82 7.37
CA THR A 49 3.83 -2.62 8.34
C THR A 49 3.26 -3.90 7.74
N HIS A 50 3.15 -3.96 6.42
CA HIS A 50 2.65 -5.11 5.67
C HIS A 50 3.77 -5.99 5.11
N LEU A 51 5.04 -5.64 5.37
CA LEU A 51 6.18 -6.40 4.86
C LEU A 51 6.56 -7.52 5.81
N GLU A 52 6.57 -8.74 5.30
CA GLU A 52 7.09 -9.92 5.98
C GLU A 52 8.05 -10.67 5.05
N PRO A 53 9.21 -11.13 5.55
CA PRO A 53 10.12 -11.94 4.74
C PRO A 53 9.44 -13.28 4.42
N GLN A 54 9.55 -13.73 3.18
CA GLN A 54 9.10 -15.07 2.82
C GLN A 54 10.00 -16.15 3.45
N PRO A 55 9.55 -17.41 3.52
CA PRO A 55 10.38 -18.49 4.07
C PRO A 55 11.75 -18.59 3.38
N GLY A 56 12.83 -18.38 4.14
CA GLY A 56 14.20 -18.40 3.65
C GLY A 56 14.75 -17.05 3.20
N GLU A 57 13.93 -16.00 3.20
CA GLU A 57 14.37 -14.61 3.04
C GLU A 57 14.74 -13.99 4.39
N GLU A 58 15.62 -13.00 4.34
CA GLU A 58 15.99 -12.18 5.50
C GLU A 58 15.92 -10.70 5.10
N PHE A 59 15.10 -9.90 5.78
CA PHE A 59 15.15 -8.45 5.65
C PHE A 59 16.33 -7.92 6.46
N VAL A 60 17.26 -7.26 5.78
CA VAL A 60 18.47 -6.68 6.37
C VAL A 60 18.21 -5.23 6.81
N GLU A 61 17.48 -4.48 5.99
CA GLU A 61 17.08 -3.10 6.30
C GLU A 61 15.72 -2.79 5.67
N VAL A 62 14.87 -2.06 6.40
CA VAL A 62 13.59 -1.55 5.91
C VAL A 62 13.53 -0.06 6.26
N THR A 63 13.46 0.80 5.25
CA THR A 63 13.46 2.25 5.41
C THR A 63 12.26 2.86 4.72
N GLU A 64 11.41 3.56 5.48
CA GLU A 64 10.24 4.25 4.96
C GLU A 64 10.62 5.55 4.25
N ARG A 65 10.09 5.75 3.05
CA ARG A 65 10.16 7.02 2.30
C ARG A 65 8.75 7.53 2.03
N GLU A 66 8.63 8.80 1.67
CA GLU A 66 7.32 9.44 1.44
C GLU A 66 6.49 8.76 0.34
N ALA A 67 7.13 8.11 -0.65
CA ALA A 67 6.45 7.52 -1.80
C ALA A 67 6.64 6.00 -1.96
N TYR A 68 7.52 5.37 -1.18
CA TYR A 68 7.85 3.95 -1.25
C TYR A 68 8.55 3.51 0.02
N THR A 69 8.69 2.20 0.21
CA THR A 69 9.57 1.63 1.25
C THR A 69 10.80 1.01 0.58
N GLU A 70 11.99 1.36 1.05
CA GLU A 70 13.23 0.68 0.67
C GLU A 70 13.37 -0.58 1.50
N VAL A 71 13.56 -1.71 0.83
CA VAL A 71 13.80 -2.99 1.49
C VAL A 71 15.09 -3.58 0.95
N VAL A 72 16.07 -3.72 1.82
CA VAL A 72 17.28 -4.48 1.55
C VAL A 72 17.03 -5.89 2.09
N LYS A 73 16.92 -6.89 1.21
CA LYS A 73 16.70 -8.28 1.62
C LYS A 73 17.67 -9.27 0.99
N ARG A 74 17.92 -10.36 1.70
CA ARG A 74 18.66 -11.52 1.21
C ARG A 74 17.67 -12.58 0.77
N GLU A 75 17.84 -13.02 -0.47
CA GLU A 75 17.11 -14.15 -1.03
C GLU A 75 17.76 -15.47 -0.57
N PRO A 76 16.98 -16.56 -0.45
CA PRO A 76 17.54 -17.87 -0.16
C PRO A 76 18.53 -18.29 -1.26
N CYS A 77 19.80 -18.49 -0.88
CA CYS A 77 20.82 -18.96 -1.81
C CYS A 77 20.62 -20.46 -2.08
N ALA A 78 20.21 -20.81 -3.30
CA ALA A 78 20.06 -22.20 -3.73
C ALA A 78 21.36 -23.02 -3.61
N GLU A 79 22.52 -22.36 -3.64
CA GLU A 79 23.84 -23.00 -3.55
C GLU A 79 24.37 -23.10 -2.10
N GLY A 80 23.66 -22.55 -1.12
CA GLY A 80 24.03 -22.66 0.30
C GLY A 80 25.35 -22.00 0.68
N CYS A 81 25.75 -20.93 -0.03
CA CYS A 81 26.99 -20.22 0.20
C CYS A 81 27.02 -19.55 1.60
N SER A 82 28.11 -19.73 2.34
CA SER A 82 28.32 -19.10 3.66
C SER A 82 28.67 -17.61 3.58
N ASP A 83 29.25 -17.18 2.45
CA ASP A 83 29.52 -15.79 2.10
C ASP A 83 28.99 -15.60 0.67
N CYS A 84 27.72 -15.23 0.56
CA CYS A 84 27.01 -15.27 -0.70
C CYS A 84 27.33 -14.01 -1.52
N PRO A 85 28.05 -14.11 -2.66
CA PRO A 85 28.36 -12.96 -3.51
C PRO A 85 27.11 -12.38 -4.19
N HIS A 86 25.97 -13.08 -4.08
CA HIS A 86 24.69 -12.61 -4.57
C HIS A 86 24.12 -11.47 -3.73
N GLY A 87 24.73 -11.16 -2.58
CA GLY A 87 24.41 -9.99 -1.77
C GLY A 87 22.98 -9.97 -1.25
N PRO A 88 22.66 -9.03 -0.37
CA PRO A 88 21.32 -8.51 -0.31
C PRO A 88 21.05 -7.62 -1.54
N PHE A 89 19.79 -7.60 -1.97
CA PHE A 89 19.31 -6.73 -3.04
C PHE A 89 18.42 -5.64 -2.44
N LEU A 90 18.53 -4.43 -3.01
CA LEU A 90 17.63 -3.34 -2.70
C LEU A 90 16.37 -3.43 -3.57
N TYR A 91 15.23 -3.21 -2.93
CA TYR A 91 13.93 -3.12 -3.56
C TYR A 91 13.26 -1.81 -3.17
N HIS A 92 12.53 -1.23 -4.11
CA HIS A 92 11.47 -0.28 -3.81
C HIS A 92 10.16 -1.03 -3.74
N VAL A 93 9.46 -0.88 -2.62
CA VAL A 93 8.15 -1.47 -2.39
C VAL A 93 7.10 -0.38 -2.34
N THR A 94 6.11 -0.50 -3.21
CA THR A 94 4.97 0.40 -3.29
C THR A 94 3.68 -0.38 -3.16
N GLU A 95 2.63 0.29 -2.72
CA GLU A 95 1.30 -0.28 -2.75
C GLU A 95 0.59 0.10 -4.04
N GLU A 96 0.01 -0.87 -4.75
CA GLU A 96 -0.73 -0.64 -5.98
C GLU A 96 -2.18 -1.12 -5.83
N ARG A 97 -3.12 -0.23 -6.15
CA ARG A 97 -4.54 -0.57 -6.20
C ARG A 97 -4.89 -1.20 -7.55
N HIS A 98 -5.38 -2.42 -7.50
CA HIS A 98 -5.80 -3.18 -8.65
C HIS A 98 -7.21 -2.78 -9.12
N PRO A 99 -7.55 -2.99 -10.41
CA PRO A 99 -8.86 -2.63 -10.97
C PRO A 99 -10.03 -3.40 -10.34
N ASP A 100 -9.77 -4.58 -9.79
CA ASP A 100 -10.70 -5.38 -8.97
C ASP A 100 -10.90 -4.83 -7.54
N GLY A 101 -10.28 -3.71 -7.21
CA GLY A 101 -10.45 -3.00 -5.94
C GLY A 101 -9.56 -3.52 -4.81
N THR A 102 -8.79 -4.59 -5.05
CA THR A 102 -7.78 -5.09 -4.12
C THR A 102 -6.51 -4.25 -4.17
N THR A 103 -5.65 -4.44 -3.18
CA THR A 103 -4.43 -3.68 -2.98
C THR A 103 -3.27 -4.65 -2.79
N HIS A 104 -2.23 -4.54 -3.61
CA HIS A 104 -1.12 -5.47 -3.64
C HIS A 104 0.21 -4.72 -3.49
N LEU A 105 1.20 -5.40 -2.91
CA LEU A 105 2.56 -4.88 -2.87
C LEU A 105 3.27 -5.11 -4.21
N HIS A 106 3.80 -4.04 -4.78
CA HIS A 106 4.65 -4.07 -5.95
C HIS A 106 6.10 -3.89 -5.56
N TRP A 107 6.95 -4.80 -6.04
CA TRP A 107 8.37 -4.88 -5.69
C TRP A 107 9.23 -4.60 -6.93
N ALA A 108 9.92 -3.47 -6.94
CA ALA A 108 10.88 -3.13 -7.98
C ALA A 108 12.31 -3.40 -7.49
N SER A 109 13.00 -4.39 -8.09
CA SER A 109 14.41 -4.67 -7.78
C SER A 109 15.31 -3.59 -8.37
N LEU A 110 16.19 -3.03 -7.54
CA LEU A 110 17.17 -2.01 -7.93
C LEU A 110 18.59 -2.55 -8.05
N GLY A 111 18.83 -3.79 -7.63
CA GLY A 111 20.12 -4.47 -7.76
C GLY A 111 20.83 -4.74 -6.44
N PRO A 112 22.02 -5.33 -6.50
CA PRO A 112 22.79 -5.69 -5.30
C PRO A 112 23.29 -4.43 -4.59
N VAL A 113 23.38 -4.50 -3.27
CA VAL A 113 24.02 -3.46 -2.46
C VAL A 113 25.27 -4.00 -1.80
N GLU A 114 26.33 -3.19 -1.82
CA GLU A 114 27.55 -3.47 -1.06
C GLU A 114 27.26 -3.19 0.43
N GLN A 115 27.65 -4.11 1.31
CA GLN A 115 27.48 -3.98 2.76
C GLN A 115 28.82 -3.82 3.45
#